data_AF-A0A942T876-F1
#
_entry.id   AF-A0A942T876-F1
#
_cell.length_a   1.000
_cell.length_b   1.000
_cell.length_c   1.000
_cell.angle_alpha   90.00
_cell.angle_beta   90.00
_cell.angle_gamma   90.00
#
_symmetry.space_group_name_H-M   'P 1'
#
loop_
_entity.id
_entity.type
_entity.pdbx_description
1 polymer ?
#
loop_
_entity_poly.entity_id
_entity_poly.type
_entity_poly.pdbx_seq_one_letter_code
_entity_poly.pdbx_strand_id
1 'polypeptide(L)'
;MPAVTLLTKPGCHLCDDARPIVERVVAEHPGATLQERSILDDDALREEYAEDIPVVLVDGRVHSNWHVDADRLRRALEKAESRA
;
A
#
# COMPACT_ATOMS: atom_id res chain seq x y z
N MET A 1 7.72 -13.83 1.16
CA MET A 1 7.44 -12.68 2.06
C MET A 1 6.83 -11.59 1.23
N PRO A 2 5.53 -11.28 1.38
CA PRO A 2 4.86 -10.26 0.58
C PRO A 2 5.46 -8.89 0.82
N ALA A 3 5.72 -8.14 -0.24
CA ALA A 3 6.18 -6.75 -0.16
C ALA A 3 5.00 -5.80 -0.35
N VAL A 4 4.67 -5.03 0.68
CA VAL A 4 3.62 -3.99 0.65
C VAL A 4 4.26 -2.63 0.45
N THR A 5 3.84 -1.90 -0.58
CA THR A 5 4.27 -0.52 -0.81
C THR A 5 3.07 0.41 -0.75
N LEU A 6 3.11 1.41 0.13
CA LEU A 6 2.13 2.49 0.16
C LEU A 6 2.71 3.71 -0.57
N LEU A 7 2.09 4.09 -1.68
CA LEU A 7 2.40 5.30 -2.43
C LEU A 7 1.57 6.47 -1.87
N THR A 8 2.26 7.52 -1.42
CA THR A 8 1.66 8.69 -0.76
C THR A 8 2.18 10.00 -1.35
N LYS A 9 1.59 11.11 -0.92
CA LYS A 9 2.19 12.44 -1.07
C LYS A 9 1.91 13.30 0.17
N PRO A 10 2.79 14.25 0.51
CA PRO A 10 2.53 15.23 1.56
C PRO A 10 1.22 16.01 1.32
N GLY A 11 0.43 16.21 2.37
CA GLY A 11 -0.83 16.97 2.30
C GLY A 11 -2.01 16.22 1.68
N CYS A 12 -1.93 14.89 1.58
CA CYS A 12 -3.01 14.03 1.11
C CYS A 12 -3.79 13.44 2.30
N HIS A 13 -4.98 13.98 2.58
CA HIS A 13 -5.82 13.49 3.68
C HIS A 13 -6.16 12.00 3.57
N LEU A 14 -6.45 11.51 2.36
CA LEU A 14 -6.72 10.09 2.13
C LEU A 14 -5.52 9.20 2.48
N CYS A 15 -4.31 9.70 2.27
CA CYS A 15 -3.07 8.99 2.57
C CYS A 15 -2.83 8.91 4.09
N ASP A 16 -3.20 9.96 4.82
CA ASP A 16 -3.16 9.98 6.29
C ASP A 16 -4.13 8.98 6.90
N ASP A 17 -5.31 8.79 6.29
CA ASP A 17 -6.29 7.77 6.70
C ASP A 17 -5.85 6.35 6.35
N ALA A 18 -5.22 6.17 5.17
CA ALA A 18 -4.79 4.87 4.68
C ALA A 18 -3.58 4.29 5.45
N ARG A 19 -2.61 5.13 5.81
CA ARG A 19 -1.37 4.73 6.49
C ARG A 19 -1.59 3.89 7.75
N PRO A 20 -2.37 4.32 8.76
CA PRO A 20 -2.57 3.53 9.97
C PRO A 20 -3.29 2.20 9.70
N ILE A 21 -4.13 2.13 8.66
CA ILE A 21 -4.80 0.89 8.23
C ILE A 21 -3.76 -0.10 7.70
N VAL A 22 -2.90 0.35 6.77
CA VAL A 22 -1.86 -0.50 6.17
C VAL A 22 -0.85 -0.94 7.23
N GLU A 23 -0.36 -0.02 8.06
CA GLU A 23 0.59 -0.33 9.14
C GLU A 23 0.04 -1.39 10.09
N ARG A 24 -1.22 -1.23 10.52
CA ARG A 24 -1.89 -2.21 11.39
C ARG A 24 -1.99 -3.58 10.74
N VAL A 25 -2.44 -3.65 9.49
CA VAL A 25 -2.60 -4.93 8.80
C VAL A 25 -1.24 -5.59 8.57
N VAL A 26 -0.21 -4.86 8.15
CA VAL A 26 1.13 -5.44 7.99
C VAL A 26 1.70 -5.92 9.33
N ALA A 27 1.45 -5.21 10.44
CA ALA A 27 1.88 -5.65 11.77
C ALA A 27 1.21 -6.96 12.23
N GLU A 28 0.00 -7.27 11.74
CA GLU A 28 -0.68 -8.56 11.95
C GLU A 28 -0.03 -9.72 11.15
N HIS A 29 0.84 -9.40 10.18
CA HIS A 29 1.48 -10.33 9.25
C HIS A 29 3.02 -10.26 9.31
N PRO A 30 3.68 -10.98 10.24
CA PRO A 30 5.15 -10.91 10.43
C PRO A 30 5.97 -11.30 9.19
N GLY A 31 5.37 -11.98 8.21
CA GLY A 31 6.01 -12.36 6.96
C GLY A 31 5.94 -11.29 5.86
N ALA A 32 5.21 -10.19 6.10
CA ALA A 32 5.07 -9.09 5.17
C ALA A 32 5.98 -7.92 5.55
N THR A 33 6.41 -7.14 4.55
CA THR A 33 7.17 -5.91 4.75
C THR A 33 6.38 -4.71 4.26
N LEU A 34 6.49 -3.57 4.95
CA LEU A 34 5.90 -2.31 4.53
C LEU A 34 6.99 -1.34 4.09
N GLN A 35 6.83 -0.77 2.90
CA GLN A 35 7.58 0.38 2.42
C GLN A 35 6.62 1.52 2.12
N GLU A 36 6.99 2.73 2.51
CA GLU A 36 6.29 3.93 2.07
C GLU A 36 7.16 4.66 1.05
N ARG A 37 6.55 5.14 -0.03
CA ARG A 37 7.22 5.97 -1.04
C ARG A 37 6.37 7.17 -1.39
N SER A 38 7.01 8.32 -1.58
CA SER A 38 6.30 9.44 -2.16
C SER A 38 6.26 9.32 -3.67
N ILE A 39 5.10 9.57 -4.26
CA ILE A 39 5.01 9.77 -5.72
C ILE A 39 5.79 11.02 -6.18
N LEU A 40 6.20 11.91 -5.26
CA LEU A 40 6.98 13.10 -5.60
C LEU A 40 8.48 12.80 -5.78
N ASP A 41 8.94 11.65 -5.29
CA ASP A 41 10.36 11.26 -5.37
C ASP A 41 10.70 10.56 -6.70
N ASP A 42 9.69 10.21 -7.51
CA ASP A 42 9.83 9.47 -8.76
C ASP A 42 8.81 9.98 -9.79
N ASP A 43 9.30 10.54 -10.90
CA ASP A 43 8.45 11.09 -11.97
C ASP A 43 7.55 10.04 -12.63
N ALA A 44 7.99 8.78 -12.72
CA ALA A 44 7.15 7.71 -13.27
C ALA A 44 5.98 7.39 -12.34
N LEU A 45 6.23 7.31 -11.03
CA LEU A 45 5.16 7.13 -10.03
C LEU A 45 4.22 8.32 -9.99
N ARG A 46 4.73 9.54 -10.15
CA ARG A 46 3.92 10.76 -10.24
C ARG A 46 2.99 10.72 -11.45
N GLU A 47 3.53 10.41 -12.63
CA GLU A 47 2.74 10.37 -13.86
C GLU A 47 1.69 9.27 -13.84
N GLU A 48 2.01 8.11 -13.26
CA GLU A 48 1.11 6.96 -13.21
C GLU A 48 0.04 7.07 -12.12
N TYR A 49 0.38 7.56 -10.93
CA TYR A 49 -0.47 7.44 -9.74
C TYR A 49 -0.92 8.77 -9.11
N ALA A 50 -0.60 9.94 -9.69
CA ALA A 50 -0.94 11.24 -9.10
C ALA A 50 -2.42 11.42 -8.72
N GLU A 51 -3.33 10.88 -9.54
CA GLU A 51 -4.78 10.98 -9.33
C GLU A 51 -5.34 9.78 -8.54
N ASP A 52 -4.52 8.77 -8.25
CA ASP A 52 -4.92 7.50 -7.64
C ASP A 52 -4.46 7.35 -6.17
N ILE A 53 -3.60 8.25 -5.68
CA ILE A 53 -3.13 8.17 -4.29
C ILE A 53 -4.28 8.29 -3.27
N PRO A 54 -4.20 7.56 -2.14
CA PRO A 54 -3.17 6.59 -1.77
C PRO A 54 -3.28 5.28 -2.59
N VAL A 55 -2.14 4.75 -3.03
CA VAL A 55 -2.08 3.45 -3.72
C VAL A 55 -1.32 2.44 -2.87
N VAL A 56 -1.90 1.27 -2.66
CA VAL A 56 -1.24 0.13 -2.02
C VAL A 56 -0.86 -0.87 -3.08
N LEU A 57 0.42 -1.19 -3.17
CA LEU A 57 0.96 -2.26 -3.97
C LEU A 57 1.23 -3.48 -3.09
N VAL A 58 0.89 -4.67 -3.55
CA VAL A 58 1.32 -5.95 -2.95
C VAL A 58 2.12 -6.70 -4.01
N ASP A 59 3.38 -7.01 -3.71
CA ASP A 59 4.35 -7.60 -4.64
C ASP A 59 4.45 -6.84 -5.98
N GLY A 60 4.44 -5.51 -5.89
CA GLY A 60 4.53 -4.61 -7.05
C GLY A 60 3.24 -4.51 -7.88
N ARG A 61 2.13 -5.09 -7.43
CA ARG A 61 0.83 -5.01 -8.12
C ARG A 61 -0.14 -4.14 -7.34
N VAL A 62 -0.86 -3.27 -8.04
CA VAL A 62 -1.91 -2.45 -7.44
C VAL A 62 -2.96 -3.34 -6.79
N HIS A 63 -3.06 -3.19 -5.47
CA HIS A 63 -4.08 -3.83 -4.66
C HIS A 63 -5.29 -2.90 -4.51
N SER A 64 -5.06 -1.67 -4.06
CA SER A 64 -6.11 -0.66 -3.81
C SER A 64 -5.59 0.75 -4.11
N ASN A 65 -6.48 1.62 -4.57
CA ASN A 65 -6.31 3.06 -4.71
C ASN A 65 -7.45 3.79 -4.00
N TRP A 66 -7.25 5.06 -3.63
CA TRP A 66 -8.18 5.97 -2.92
C TRP A 66 -8.63 5.55 -1.51
N HIS A 67 -9.18 4.34 -1.36
CA HIS A 67 -9.66 3.82 -0.10
C HIS A 67 -9.03 2.46 0.19
N VAL A 68 -8.40 2.35 1.36
CA VAL A 68 -7.79 1.10 1.82
C VAL A 68 -8.76 0.39 2.77
N ASP A 69 -9.20 -0.79 2.36
CA ASP A 69 -10.00 -1.67 3.19
C ASP A 69 -9.09 -2.68 3.90
N ALA A 70 -9.13 -2.68 5.24
CA ALA A 70 -8.28 -3.52 6.07
C ALA A 70 -8.50 -5.02 5.82
N ASP A 71 -9.75 -5.45 5.66
CA ASP A 71 -10.10 -6.86 5.52
C ASP A 71 -9.70 -7.37 4.13
N ARG A 72 -9.84 -6.54 3.11
CA ARG A 72 -9.39 -6.85 1.75
C ARG A 72 -7.86 -6.96 1.68
N LEU A 73 -7.15 -6.05 2.35
CA LEU A 73 -5.69 -6.10 2.43
C LEU A 73 -5.21 -7.35 3.18
N ARG A 74 -5.83 -7.67 4.33
CA ARG A 74 -5.51 -8.88 5.11
C ARG A 74 -5.62 -10.13 4.26
N ARG A 75 -6.76 -10.31 3.57
CA ARG A 75 -6.99 -11.45 2.67
C ARG A 75 -5.99 -11.50 1.51
N ALA A 76 -5.49 -10.36 1.05
CA ALA A 76 -4.46 -10.34 0.02
C ALA A 76 -3.10 -10.80 0.55
N LEU A 77 -2.73 -10.39 1.76
CA LEU A 77 -1.50 -10.85 2.42
C LEU A 77 -1.55 -12.35 2.73
N GLU A 78 -2.64 -12.86 3.29
CA GLU A 78 -2.84 -14.31 3.51
C GLU A 78 -2.65 -15.13 2.21
N LYS A 79 -3.20 -14.62 1.10
CA LYS A 79 -3.06 -15.25 -0.22
C LYS A 79 -1.65 -15.13 -0.80
N ALA A 80 -0.95 -14.03 -0.54
CA ALA A 80 0.42 -13.83 -0.99
C ALA A 80 1.40 -14.70 -0.18
N GLU A 81 1.18 -14.84 1.12
CA GLU A 81 1.95 -15.73 2.02
C GLU A 81 1.80 -17.19 1.63
N SER A 82 0.59 -17.65 1.29
CA SER A 82 0.36 -19.04 0.87
C SER A 82 0.91 -19.39 -0.53
N ARG A 83 1.34 -18.38 -1.30
CA ARG A 83 2.01 -18.57 -2.60
C ARG A 83 3.53 -18.53 -2.50
N ALA A 84 4.07 -18.04 -1.39
CA ALA A 84 5.50 -17.89 -1.13
C ALA A 84 6.07 -19.16 -0.48
#